data_AF-A0A7S3YPK1-F1
#
_entry.id   AF-A0A7S3YPK1-F1
#
_cell.length_a   1.000
_cell.length_b   1.000
_cell.length_c   1.000
_cell.angle_alpha   90.00
_cell.angle_beta   90.00
_cell.angle_gamma   90.00
#
_symmetry.space_group_name_H-M   'P 1'
#
loop_
_entity.id
_entity.type
_entity.pdbx_description
1 polymer ?
#
loop_
_entity_poly.entity_id
_entity_poly.type
_entity_poly.pdbx_seq_one_letter_code
_entity_poly.pdbx_strand_id
1 'polypeptide(L)'
;DARNAAQPPPLPRVAAQGIMDTYCTMLMHNFAHADLHPGNLILRKRATRTNRNANKNTPPPPPTTTTTTAPTTTPTQREEEDGTPPASSAGAKGPPPPRTLGDLGLELVVLDCGLVAQLPTSELQVVISMLDSTLQGQYDKATKTFLSTCARPEFVRDRAELETRVKDFLRRVHRRQLEGGVSYLESLSELAAIRREHRFQMRSNYSPLIVGSLVVEGTCQGKCNVVEALVKLFEGQGSEILQFYVAATEGAIIADREEQRIRIRRPR
;
A
#
# COMPACT_ATOMS: atom_id res chain seq x y z
N ASP A 1 -16.32 34.27 12.99
CA ASP A 1 -15.04 33.63 12.61
C ASP A 1 -15.18 32.18 12.13
N ALA A 2 -15.77 31.98 10.94
CA ALA A 2 -16.04 30.65 10.37
C ALA A 2 -15.05 30.26 9.25
N ARG A 3 -13.73 30.40 9.48
CA ARG A 3 -12.70 30.15 8.46
C ARG A 3 -11.57 29.20 8.87
N ASN A 4 -11.79 28.33 9.85
CA ASN A 4 -10.84 27.26 10.19
C ASN A 4 -11.40 25.87 9.90
N ALA A 5 -12.10 25.70 8.77
CA ALA A 5 -12.31 24.39 8.20
C ALA A 5 -10.94 23.86 7.73
N ALA A 6 -10.41 22.85 8.42
CA ALA A 6 -9.14 22.22 8.10
C ALA A 6 -9.02 21.98 6.59
N GLN A 7 -8.05 22.64 5.98
CA GLN A 7 -7.78 22.54 4.55
C GLN A 7 -7.57 21.05 4.19
N PRO A 8 -8.17 20.52 3.11
CA PRO A 8 -8.04 19.11 2.79
C PRO A 8 -6.56 18.74 2.63
N PRO A 9 -6.16 17.53 3.07
CA PRO A 9 -4.78 17.07 2.89
C PRO A 9 -4.40 17.15 1.40
N PRO A 10 -3.14 17.50 1.08
CA PRO A 10 -2.71 17.65 -0.30
C PRO A 10 -2.91 16.33 -1.05
N LEU A 11 -3.36 16.40 -2.31
CA LEU A 11 -3.66 15.23 -3.15
C LEU A 11 -2.56 14.15 -3.14
N PRO A 12 -1.25 14.49 -3.20
CA PRO A 12 -0.17 13.51 -3.07
C PRO A 12 -0.20 12.69 -1.78
N ARG A 13 -0.58 13.31 -0.65
CA ARG A 13 -0.66 12.62 0.64
C ARG A 13 -1.82 11.62 0.67
N VAL A 14 -2.96 11.97 0.10
CA VAL A 14 -4.11 11.04 0.00
C VAL A 14 -3.82 9.90 -0.97
N ALA A 15 -3.11 10.19 -2.06
CA ALA A 15 -2.64 9.18 -3.00
C ALA A 15 -1.67 8.20 -2.33
N ALA A 16 -0.64 8.70 -1.63
CA ALA A 16 0.32 7.88 -0.92
C ALA A 16 -0.35 6.99 0.15
N GLN A 17 -1.31 7.55 0.90
CA GLN A 17 -2.10 6.76 1.86
C GLN A 17 -2.87 5.64 1.16
N GLY A 18 -3.56 5.95 0.06
CA GLY A 18 -4.33 4.95 -0.69
C GLY A 18 -3.46 3.84 -1.31
N ILE A 19 -2.24 4.16 -1.75
CA ILE A 19 -1.27 3.16 -2.25
C ILE A 19 -0.83 2.24 -1.10
N MET A 20 -0.47 2.81 0.05
CA MET A 20 -0.08 2.04 1.23
C MET A 20 -1.23 1.15 1.72
N ASP A 21 -2.45 1.68 1.82
CA ASP A 21 -3.64 0.94 2.24
C ASP A 21 -3.92 -0.23 1.29
N THR A 22 -3.78 0.01 -0.02
CA THR A 22 -3.92 -1.04 -1.03
C THR A 22 -2.89 -2.13 -0.82
N TYR A 23 -1.61 -1.78 -0.68
CA TYR A 23 -0.54 -2.77 -0.47
C TYR A 23 -0.70 -3.54 0.84
N CYS A 24 -1.04 -2.87 1.94
CA CYS A 24 -1.38 -3.53 3.20
C CYS A 24 -2.53 -4.53 3.04
N THR A 25 -3.57 -4.17 2.27
CA THR A 25 -4.69 -5.06 1.95
C THR A 25 -4.21 -6.29 1.16
N MET A 26 -3.30 -6.11 0.19
CA MET A 26 -2.69 -7.24 -0.53
C MET A 26 -1.99 -8.21 0.43
N LEU A 27 -1.17 -7.67 1.35
CA LEU A 27 -0.46 -8.47 2.36
C LEU A 27 -1.43 -9.21 3.28
N MET A 28 -2.54 -8.58 3.70
CA MET A 28 -3.59 -9.22 4.50
C MET A 28 -4.24 -10.41 3.76
N HIS A 29 -4.27 -10.38 2.43
CA HIS A 29 -4.76 -11.47 1.59
C HIS A 29 -3.66 -12.46 1.15
N ASN A 30 -2.49 -12.44 1.82
CA ASN A 30 -1.35 -13.30 1.54
C ASN A 30 -0.80 -13.18 0.10
N PHE A 31 -0.76 -11.96 -0.45
CA PHE A 31 0.00 -11.72 -1.65
C PHE A 31 0.76 -10.40 -1.59
N ALA A 32 1.92 -10.36 -2.23
CA ALA A 32 2.73 -9.17 -2.38
C ALA A 32 2.94 -8.91 -3.87
N HIS A 33 2.71 -7.66 -4.29
CA HIS A 33 3.04 -7.19 -5.62
C HIS A 33 4.40 -6.51 -5.58
N ALA A 34 5.42 -7.12 -6.19
CA ALA A 34 6.78 -6.59 -6.11
C ALA A 34 6.97 -5.29 -6.90
N ASP A 35 6.12 -5.02 -7.90
CA ASP A 35 6.33 -3.96 -8.90
C ASP A 35 5.28 -2.83 -8.91
N LEU A 36 4.82 -2.39 -7.72
CA LEU A 36 3.90 -1.24 -7.59
C LEU A 36 4.62 0.11 -7.69
N HIS A 37 5.40 0.30 -8.74
CA HIS A 37 6.07 1.58 -9.02
C HIS A 37 5.06 2.60 -9.60
N PRO A 38 5.38 3.91 -9.62
CA PRO A 38 4.43 4.93 -10.06
C PRO A 38 3.91 4.76 -11.51
N GLY A 39 4.64 4.05 -12.37
CA GLY A 39 4.23 3.78 -13.75
C GLY A 39 3.13 2.74 -13.88
N ASN A 40 2.95 1.88 -12.88
CA ASN A 40 1.91 0.85 -12.84
C ASN A 40 0.66 1.30 -12.06
N LEU A 41 0.59 2.56 -11.65
CA LEU A 41 -0.47 3.13 -10.82
C LEU A 41 -1.10 4.35 -11.48
N ILE A 42 -2.42 4.36 -11.62
CA ILE A 42 -3.19 5.53 -12.07
C ILE A 42 -4.11 6.00 -10.96
N LEU A 43 -4.04 7.29 -10.64
CA LEU A 43 -5.05 7.96 -9.83
C LEU A 43 -6.05 8.67 -10.76
N ARG A 44 -7.33 8.30 -10.68
CA ARG A 44 -8.38 8.95 -11.50
C ARG A 44 -9.61 9.30 -10.68
N LYS A 45 -10.41 10.24 -11.18
CA LYS A 45 -11.76 10.49 -10.63
C LYS A 45 -12.65 9.30 -10.96
N ARG A 46 -13.33 8.78 -9.95
CA ARG A 46 -14.38 7.78 -10.11
C ARG A 46 -15.45 8.37 -11.02
N ALA A 47 -15.74 7.69 -12.13
CA ALA A 47 -16.85 8.09 -12.97
C ALA A 47 -18.13 8.03 -12.12
N THR A 48 -18.86 9.13 -12.03
CA THR A 48 -20.24 9.05 -11.59
C THR A 48 -20.91 8.11 -12.57
N ARG A 49 -21.37 6.94 -12.09
CA ARG A 49 -22.31 6.12 -12.85
C ARG A 49 -23.61 6.91 -12.95
N THR A 50 -23.63 7.96 -13.78
CA THR A 50 -24.88 8.37 -14.40
C THR A 50 -25.35 7.13 -15.14
N ASN A 51 -26.53 6.67 -14.75
CA ASN A 51 -27.17 5.48 -15.27
C ASN A 51 -27.30 5.62 -16.80
N ARG A 52 -26.27 5.20 -17.55
CA ARG A 52 -26.26 5.22 -19.03
C ARG A 52 -27.32 4.28 -19.64
N ASN A 53 -28.05 3.54 -18.80
CA ASN A 53 -29.15 2.68 -19.19
C ASN A 53 -30.55 3.29 -18.92
N ALA A 54 -30.66 4.54 -18.47
CA ALA A 54 -31.96 5.17 -18.22
C ALA A 54 -32.60 5.86 -19.45
N ASN A 55 -32.01 5.78 -20.65
CA ASN A 55 -32.63 6.39 -21.83
C ASN A 55 -32.40 5.57 -23.12
N LYS A 56 -33.08 4.42 -23.24
CA LYS A 56 -33.34 3.77 -24.54
C LYS A 56 -34.83 3.48 -24.80
N ASN A 57 -35.73 3.86 -23.89
CA ASN A 57 -37.18 3.66 -24.05
C ASN A 57 -37.98 4.96 -23.85
N THR A 58 -37.57 6.06 -24.48
CA THR A 58 -38.49 7.17 -24.76
C THR A 58 -38.95 7.06 -26.21
N PRO A 59 -40.23 6.74 -26.48
CA PRO A 59 -40.80 6.90 -27.82
C PRO A 59 -40.71 8.37 -28.23
N PRO A 60 -40.48 8.68 -29.52
CA PRO A 60 -40.50 10.05 -30.00
C PRO A 60 -41.88 10.69 -29.78
N PRO A 61 -41.96 11.99 -29.43
CA PRO A 61 -43.24 12.66 -29.22
C PRO A 61 -44.03 12.75 -30.54
N PRO A 62 -45.36 12.52 -30.52
CA PRO A 62 -46.21 12.74 -31.69
C PRO A 62 -46.34 14.25 -32.00
N PRO A 63 -46.59 14.60 -33.28
CA PRO A 63 -46.62 15.98 -33.73
C PRO A 63 -47.79 16.78 -33.14
N THR A 64 -47.50 18.05 -32.91
CA THR A 64 -48.33 19.07 -32.28
C THR A 64 -49.61 19.34 -33.08
N THR A 65 -50.77 19.28 -32.41
CA THR A 65 -51.98 19.94 -32.90
C THR A 65 -52.59 20.78 -31.79
N THR A 66 -52.68 22.07 -32.08
CA THR A 66 -53.34 23.16 -31.36
C THR A 66 -54.78 22.79 -31.01
N THR A 67 -55.26 23.06 -29.79
CA THR A 67 -56.58 23.67 -29.50
C THR A 67 -56.69 24.07 -28.01
N THR A 68 -56.75 25.38 -27.80
CA THR A 68 -57.50 26.18 -26.81
C THR A 68 -58.40 25.46 -25.78
N THR A 69 -58.19 25.69 -24.48
CA THR A 69 -59.11 26.39 -23.51
C THR A 69 -58.67 26.21 -22.05
N ALA A 70 -58.65 27.31 -21.30
CA ALA A 70 -58.69 27.39 -19.82
C ALA A 70 -60.19 27.41 -19.38
N PRO A 71 -60.58 27.58 -18.09
CA PRO A 71 -59.81 27.79 -16.84
C PRO A 71 -60.34 26.99 -15.60
N THR A 72 -59.72 27.22 -14.42
CA THR A 72 -60.40 27.58 -13.13
C THR A 72 -59.98 26.79 -11.86
N THR A 73 -59.76 27.58 -10.79
CA THR A 73 -59.84 27.36 -9.31
C THR A 73 -58.70 26.75 -8.47
N THR A 74 -58.03 27.67 -7.74
CA THR A 74 -57.51 27.64 -6.34
C THR A 74 -58.59 27.23 -5.30
N PRO A 75 -58.36 27.21 -3.95
CA PRO A 75 -57.15 27.11 -3.08
C PRO A 75 -57.34 26.06 -1.94
N THR A 76 -56.37 25.86 -1.03
CA THR A 76 -56.59 25.72 0.44
C THR A 76 -55.25 25.71 1.20
N GLN A 77 -55.23 26.44 2.31
CA GLN A 77 -54.11 26.76 3.21
C GLN A 77 -54.00 25.79 4.42
N ARG A 78 -52.89 25.97 5.18
CA ARG A 78 -52.65 25.71 6.63
C ARG A 78 -52.27 24.27 7.01
N GLU A 79 -51.33 24.03 7.92
CA GLU A 79 -51.06 24.71 9.21
C GLU A 79 -49.60 24.56 9.67
N GLU A 80 -49.15 25.50 10.49
CA GLU A 80 -47.88 25.54 11.23
C GLU A 80 -47.91 24.56 12.40
N GLU A 81 -46.79 23.87 12.69
CA GLU A 81 -46.50 23.45 14.06
C GLU A 81 -45.03 23.74 14.42
N ASP A 82 -44.95 24.57 15.46
CA ASP A 82 -43.82 24.98 16.27
C ASP A 82 -43.12 23.77 16.91
N GLY A 83 -41.79 23.75 16.86
CA GLY A 83 -41.00 22.59 17.24
C GLY A 83 -39.52 22.94 17.37
N THR A 84 -39.22 23.77 18.36
CA THR A 84 -37.87 24.09 18.83
C THR A 84 -37.00 22.82 18.96
N PRO A 85 -35.86 22.67 18.25
CA PRO A 85 -34.93 21.59 18.55
C PRO A 85 -34.04 21.98 19.74
N PRO A 86 -33.85 21.08 20.73
CA PRO A 86 -33.01 21.36 21.89
C PRO A 86 -31.53 21.39 21.51
N ALA A 87 -30.80 22.28 22.18
CA ALA A 87 -29.36 22.45 22.08
C ALA A 87 -28.63 21.10 22.27
N SER A 88 -28.11 20.53 21.18
CA SER A 88 -27.19 19.40 21.25
C SER A 88 -25.81 19.92 21.63
N SER A 89 -25.45 19.61 22.88
CA SER A 89 -24.09 19.39 23.38
C SER A 89 -22.97 19.61 22.36
N ALA A 90 -22.20 20.67 22.58
CA ALA A 90 -20.89 20.88 21.99
C ALA A 90 -19.92 19.78 22.49
N GLY A 91 -20.05 18.58 21.94
CA GLY A 91 -19.03 17.55 22.00
C GLY A 91 -17.83 18.07 21.22
N ALA A 92 -16.69 18.20 21.90
CA ALA A 92 -15.41 18.50 21.28
C ALA A 92 -15.15 17.47 20.17
N LYS A 93 -15.46 17.86 18.93
CA LYS A 93 -15.09 17.07 17.75
C LYS A 93 -13.57 17.08 17.72
N GLY A 94 -12.98 15.94 18.05
CA GLY A 94 -11.61 15.65 17.67
C GLY A 94 -11.41 15.93 16.18
N PRO A 95 -10.16 16.13 15.73
CA PRO A 95 -9.88 16.42 14.33
C PRO A 95 -10.60 15.40 13.43
N PRO A 96 -11.27 15.85 12.36
CA PRO A 96 -11.99 14.95 11.47
C PRO A 96 -11.03 13.87 10.95
N PRO A 97 -11.52 12.62 10.75
CA PRO A 97 -10.69 11.55 10.24
C PRO A 97 -10.03 11.96 8.92
N PRO A 98 -8.79 11.50 8.65
CA PRO A 98 -8.10 11.82 7.41
C PRO A 98 -8.94 11.37 6.21
N ARG A 99 -9.10 12.28 5.23
CA ARG A 99 -9.89 11.99 4.02
C ARG A 99 -9.22 10.87 3.22
N THR A 100 -10.03 9.90 2.80
CA THR A 100 -9.64 8.78 1.95
C THR A 100 -9.77 9.13 0.47
N LEU A 101 -9.23 8.27 -0.41
CA LEU A 101 -9.48 8.35 -1.86
C LEU A 101 -10.98 8.37 -2.18
N GLY A 102 -11.77 7.56 -1.48
CA GLY A 102 -13.22 7.46 -1.65
C GLY A 102 -13.93 8.78 -1.37
N ASP A 103 -13.52 9.50 -0.31
CA ASP A 103 -14.10 10.79 0.09
C ASP A 103 -13.87 11.89 -0.95
N LEU A 104 -12.81 11.76 -1.75
CA LEU A 104 -12.48 12.69 -2.84
C LEU A 104 -13.07 12.26 -4.19
N GLY A 105 -13.85 11.17 -4.22
CA GLY A 105 -14.33 10.59 -5.47
C GLY A 105 -13.20 10.13 -6.38
N LEU A 106 -12.08 9.68 -5.80
CA LEU A 106 -10.92 9.16 -6.51
C LEU A 106 -10.86 7.63 -6.41
N GLU A 107 -10.22 7.03 -7.39
CA GLU A 107 -9.87 5.62 -7.38
C GLU A 107 -8.44 5.42 -7.85
N LEU A 108 -7.76 4.48 -7.18
CA LEU A 108 -6.46 3.98 -7.56
C LEU A 108 -6.67 2.78 -8.48
N VAL A 109 -6.07 2.83 -9.66
CA VAL A 109 -6.11 1.75 -10.66
C VAL A 109 -4.71 1.17 -10.76
N VAL A 110 -4.60 -0.13 -10.49
CA VAL A 110 -3.39 -0.92 -10.70
C VAL A 110 -3.43 -1.44 -12.14
N LEU A 111 -2.42 -1.11 -12.93
CA LEU A 111 -2.37 -1.45 -14.36
C LEU A 111 -1.75 -2.81 -14.64
N ASP A 112 -0.74 -3.17 -13.84
CA ASP A 112 0.00 -4.41 -13.97
C ASP A 112 -0.29 -5.32 -12.78
N CYS A 113 -0.37 -6.62 -13.06
CA CYS A 113 -0.50 -7.68 -12.06
C CYS A 113 0.66 -8.68 -12.16
N GLY A 114 1.73 -8.33 -12.87
CA GLY A 114 2.98 -9.07 -12.94
C GLY A 114 3.73 -9.07 -11.61
N LEU A 115 4.63 -10.04 -11.43
CA LEU A 115 5.48 -10.16 -10.23
C LEU A 115 4.71 -10.20 -8.90
N VAL A 116 3.47 -10.69 -8.95
CA VAL A 116 2.70 -11.03 -7.75
C VAL A 116 3.17 -12.39 -7.24
N ALA A 117 3.41 -12.45 -5.94
CA ALA A 117 3.78 -13.69 -5.27
C ALA A 117 2.96 -13.88 -4.01
N GLN A 118 2.76 -15.15 -3.64
CA GLN A 118 2.16 -15.54 -2.37
C GLN A 118 3.20 -16.25 -1.53
N LEU A 119 3.12 -16.08 -0.21
CA LEU A 119 3.91 -16.90 0.70
C LEU A 119 3.21 -18.25 0.88
N PRO A 120 3.97 -19.36 0.92
CA PRO A 120 3.44 -20.63 1.41
C PRO A 120 2.85 -20.45 2.81
N THR A 121 1.80 -21.22 3.14
CA THR A 121 1.10 -21.10 4.42
C THR A 121 2.04 -21.19 5.63
N SER A 122 3.05 -22.07 5.59
CA SER A 122 4.04 -22.21 6.65
C SER A 122 4.86 -20.94 6.88
N GLU A 123 5.26 -20.26 5.80
CA GLU A 123 6.11 -19.06 5.86
C GLU A 123 5.27 -17.81 6.18
N LEU A 124 4.02 -17.76 5.71
CA LEU A 124 3.06 -16.74 6.15
C LEU A 124 2.87 -16.77 7.67
N GLN A 125 2.71 -17.97 8.27
CA GLN A 125 2.58 -18.11 9.72
C GLN A 125 3.81 -17.61 10.47
N VAL A 126 5.01 -17.76 9.91
CA VAL A 126 6.24 -17.20 10.49
C VAL A 126 6.19 -15.67 10.50
N VAL A 127 5.78 -15.04 9.40
CA VAL A 127 5.63 -13.57 9.32
C VAL A 127 4.58 -13.08 10.31
N ILE A 128 3.39 -13.70 10.34
CA ILE A 128 2.32 -13.33 11.26
C ILE A 128 2.78 -13.47 12.71
N SER A 129 3.41 -14.60 13.06
CA SER A 129 3.91 -14.84 14.42
C SER A 129 4.98 -13.84 14.83
N MET A 130 5.87 -13.46 13.91
CA MET A 130 6.89 -12.44 14.16
C MET A 130 6.27 -11.07 14.41
N LEU A 131 5.30 -10.66 13.58
CA LEU A 131 4.61 -9.37 13.71
C LEU A 131 3.79 -9.32 15.00
N ASP A 132 3.00 -10.35 15.27
CA ASP A 132 2.20 -10.49 16.50
C ASP A 132 3.07 -10.42 17.75
N SER A 133 4.18 -11.17 17.78
CA SER A 133 5.12 -11.15 18.91
C SER A 133 5.77 -9.77 19.07
N THR A 134 6.04 -9.07 17.98
CA THR A 134 6.60 -7.71 18.02
C THR A 134 5.61 -6.72 18.61
N LEU A 135 4.36 -6.75 18.13
CA LEU A 135 3.27 -5.89 18.62
C LEU A 135 2.95 -6.13 20.11
N GLN A 136 3.05 -7.37 20.58
CA GLN A 136 2.90 -7.72 22.00
C GLN A 136 4.14 -7.39 22.85
N GLY A 137 5.20 -6.80 22.27
CA GLY A 137 6.45 -6.49 22.98
C GLY A 137 7.29 -7.71 23.36
N GLN A 138 6.96 -8.90 22.83
CA GLN A 138 7.67 -10.17 23.07
C GLN A 138 8.89 -10.29 22.15
N TYR A 139 9.86 -9.39 22.30
CA TYR A 139 11.00 -9.27 21.37
C TYR A 139 11.90 -10.51 21.33
N ASP A 140 12.03 -11.26 22.42
CA ASP A 140 12.76 -12.53 22.42
C ASP A 140 12.13 -13.57 21.49
N LYS A 141 10.81 -13.71 21.55
CA LYS A 141 10.06 -14.61 20.67
C LYS A 141 10.14 -14.12 19.23
N ALA A 142 9.90 -12.82 19.00
CA ALA A 142 10.00 -12.22 17.67
C ALA A 142 11.39 -12.42 17.04
N THR A 143 12.47 -12.29 17.83
CA THR A 143 13.85 -12.52 17.37
C THR A 143 14.07 -13.97 16.97
N LYS A 144 13.63 -14.93 17.79
CA LYS A 144 13.73 -16.36 17.46
C LYS A 144 12.95 -16.70 16.18
N THR A 145 11.75 -16.15 16.03
CA THR A 145 10.94 -16.29 14.82
C THR A 145 11.62 -15.65 13.61
N PHE A 146 12.19 -14.46 13.74
CA PHE A 146 12.96 -13.81 12.67
C PHE A 146 14.14 -14.69 12.22
N LEU A 147 14.94 -15.20 13.16
CA LEU A 147 16.11 -16.01 12.83
C LEU A 147 15.75 -17.37 12.23
N SER A 148 14.54 -17.88 12.44
CA SER A 148 14.06 -19.10 11.77
C SER A 148 13.81 -18.90 10.27
N THR A 149 13.68 -17.64 9.81
CA THR A 149 13.59 -17.28 8.37
C THR A 149 14.94 -17.36 7.66
N CYS A 150 16.03 -17.54 8.39
CA CYS A 150 17.37 -17.63 7.80
C CYS A 150 17.52 -18.95 7.03
N ALA A 151 18.04 -18.86 5.81
CA ALA A 151 18.24 -20.00 4.92
C ALA A 151 19.41 -20.89 5.34
N ARG A 152 20.47 -20.28 5.90
CA ARG A 152 21.73 -20.97 6.25
C ARG A 152 22.25 -20.53 7.62
N PRO A 153 21.62 -20.96 8.72
CA PRO A 153 22.00 -20.57 10.07
C PRO A 153 23.43 -20.98 10.47
N GLU A 154 24.02 -21.97 9.80
CA GLU A 154 25.36 -22.49 10.03
C GLU A 154 26.49 -21.54 9.61
N PHE A 155 26.23 -20.59 8.70
CA PHE A 155 27.21 -19.59 8.27
C PHE A 155 27.09 -18.26 9.02
N VAL A 156 26.21 -18.18 10.02
CA VAL A 156 26.01 -16.99 10.83
C VAL A 156 27.23 -16.76 11.73
N ARG A 157 27.80 -15.55 11.67
CA ARG A 157 28.87 -15.10 12.55
C ARG A 157 28.29 -14.51 13.82
N ASP A 158 28.82 -14.94 14.97
CA ASP A 158 28.42 -14.49 16.31
C ASP A 158 26.89 -14.47 16.50
N ARG A 159 26.32 -15.66 16.67
CA ARG A 159 24.87 -15.82 16.78
C ARG A 159 24.29 -15.10 18.00
N ALA A 160 25.00 -15.08 19.12
CA ALA A 160 24.53 -14.45 20.35
C ALA A 160 24.45 -12.93 20.19
N GLU A 161 25.46 -12.32 19.56
CA GLU A 161 25.43 -10.91 19.21
C GLU A 161 24.32 -10.62 18.18
N LEU A 162 24.19 -11.45 17.12
CA LEU A 162 23.11 -11.30 16.14
C LEU A 162 21.72 -11.29 16.79
N GLU A 163 21.45 -12.23 17.71
CA GLU A 163 20.19 -12.30 18.46
C GLU A 163 19.93 -10.98 19.21
N THR A 164 20.95 -10.42 19.84
CA THR A 164 20.86 -9.14 20.54
C THR A 164 20.58 -7.98 19.56
N ARG A 165 21.31 -7.93 18.45
CA ARG A 165 21.18 -6.87 17.42
C ARG A 165 19.81 -6.89 16.76
N VAL A 166 19.29 -8.06 16.40
CA VAL A 166 17.94 -8.23 15.83
C VAL A 166 16.86 -7.85 16.83
N LYS A 167 17.01 -8.25 18.10
CA LYS A 167 16.05 -7.88 19.16
C LYS A 167 15.96 -6.38 19.32
N ASP A 168 17.10 -5.71 19.37
CA ASP A 168 17.18 -4.26 19.49
C ASP A 168 16.62 -3.55 18.25
N PHE A 169 16.88 -4.09 17.05
CA PHE A 169 16.29 -3.63 15.80
C PHE A 169 14.75 -3.70 15.84
N LEU A 170 14.18 -4.85 16.20
CA LEU A 170 12.72 -5.04 16.30
C LEU A 170 12.10 -4.08 17.32
N ARG A 171 12.76 -3.88 18.47
CA ARG A 171 12.33 -2.92 19.48
C ARG A 171 12.34 -1.48 18.95
N ARG A 172 13.38 -1.08 18.21
CA ARG A 172 13.49 0.26 17.60
C ARG A 172 12.41 0.49 16.55
N VAL A 173 12.17 -0.47 15.67
CA VAL A 173 11.12 -0.39 14.64
C VAL A 173 9.75 -0.29 15.31
N HIS A 174 9.45 -1.12 16.30
CA HIS A 174 8.18 -1.08 17.01
C HIS A 174 7.94 0.27 17.69
N ARG A 175 8.94 0.80 18.41
CA ARG A 175 8.83 2.12 19.05
C ARG A 175 8.56 3.24 18.03
N ARG A 176 9.28 3.23 16.91
CA ARG A 176 9.09 4.21 15.82
C ARG A 176 7.69 4.13 15.19
N GLN A 177 7.12 2.92 15.05
CA GLN A 177 5.73 2.75 14.60
C GLN A 177 4.74 3.42 15.55
N LEU A 178 4.92 3.24 16.86
CA LEU A 178 4.05 3.87 17.88
C LEU A 178 4.17 5.40 17.90
N GLU A 179 5.36 5.92 17.58
CA GLU A 179 5.64 7.36 17.45
C GLU A 179 5.12 7.97 16.13
N GLY A 180 4.47 7.16 15.27
CA GLY A 180 3.85 7.61 14.02
C GLY A 180 4.83 7.82 12.87
N GLY A 181 6.06 7.31 12.98
CA GLY A 181 7.10 7.50 11.96
C GLY A 181 8.00 6.29 11.82
N VAL A 182 7.75 5.45 10.81
CA VAL A 182 8.74 4.49 10.32
C VAL A 182 9.14 4.85 8.90
N SER A 183 10.43 5.16 8.73
CA SER A 183 11.09 4.93 7.45
C SER A 183 11.47 3.45 7.37
N TYR A 184 10.79 2.72 6.49
CA TYR A 184 11.12 1.34 6.19
C TYR A 184 12.51 1.28 5.53
N LEU A 185 12.90 2.27 4.74
CA LEU A 185 14.22 2.38 4.12
C LEU A 185 15.34 2.46 5.17
N GLU A 186 15.19 3.29 6.21
CA GLU A 186 16.14 3.33 7.31
C GLU A 186 16.21 1.99 8.03
N SER A 187 15.05 1.38 8.28
CA SER A 187 14.95 0.08 8.96
C SER A 187 15.62 -1.04 8.14
N LEU A 188 15.46 -1.03 6.82
CA LEU A 188 16.08 -2.00 5.92
C LEU A 188 17.58 -1.74 5.74
N SER A 189 18.01 -0.48 5.77
CA SER A 189 19.44 -0.12 5.78
C SER A 189 20.13 -0.62 7.04
N GLU A 190 19.47 -0.47 8.19
CA GLU A 190 19.93 -1.02 9.46
C GLU A 190 19.98 -2.55 9.41
N LEU A 191 18.93 -3.20 8.91
CA LEU A 191 18.89 -4.66 8.76
C LEU A 191 20.00 -5.16 7.81
N ALA A 192 20.26 -4.45 6.72
CA ALA A 192 21.34 -4.75 5.79
C ALA A 192 22.73 -4.61 6.45
N ALA A 193 22.92 -3.65 7.35
CA ALA A 193 24.15 -3.51 8.13
C ALA A 193 24.37 -4.71 9.07
N ILE A 194 23.34 -5.08 9.85
CA ILE A 194 23.37 -6.28 10.73
C ILE A 194 23.66 -7.53 9.89
N ARG A 195 23.06 -7.62 8.70
CA ARG A 195 23.28 -8.72 7.77
C ARG A 195 24.73 -8.81 7.31
N ARG A 196 25.35 -7.71 6.89
CA ARG A 196 26.75 -7.71 6.44
C ARG A 196 27.71 -8.10 7.57
N GLU A 197 27.43 -7.62 8.78
CA GLU A 197 28.22 -7.91 9.98
C GLU A 197 28.17 -9.40 10.37
N HIS A 198 26.96 -9.95 10.47
CA HIS A 198 26.74 -11.32 10.97
C HIS A 198 26.57 -12.38 9.86
N ARG A 199 26.64 -11.98 8.59
CA ARG A 199 26.57 -12.83 7.38
C ARG A 199 25.35 -13.74 7.29
N PHE A 200 24.24 -13.37 7.93
CA PHE A 200 23.00 -14.13 7.80
C PHE A 200 22.33 -13.93 6.43
N GLN A 201 21.46 -14.86 6.07
CA GLN A 201 20.80 -14.89 4.77
C GLN A 201 19.34 -15.24 4.94
N MET A 202 18.43 -14.41 4.44
CA MET A 202 17.00 -14.71 4.42
C MET A 202 16.68 -15.69 3.28
N ARG A 203 15.66 -16.52 3.48
CA ARG A 203 15.11 -17.35 2.39
C ARG A 203 14.52 -16.46 1.27
N SER A 204 14.66 -16.90 0.03
CA SER A 204 14.27 -16.13 -1.17
C SER A 204 12.75 -15.96 -1.34
N ASN A 205 11.95 -16.82 -0.71
CA ASN A 205 10.48 -16.71 -0.68
C ASN A 205 9.99 -15.40 -0.03
N TYR A 206 10.80 -14.77 0.83
CA TYR A 206 10.49 -13.47 1.43
C TYR A 206 10.85 -12.27 0.53
N SER A 207 11.57 -12.49 -0.57
CA SER A 207 12.00 -11.42 -1.48
C SER A 207 10.84 -10.57 -2.03
N PRO A 208 9.72 -11.13 -2.52
CA PRO A 208 8.60 -10.32 -3.01
C PRO A 208 8.02 -9.38 -1.95
N LEU A 209 7.93 -9.83 -0.69
CA LEU A 209 7.42 -9.02 0.42
C LEU A 209 8.36 -7.85 0.73
N ILE A 210 9.67 -8.10 0.74
CA ILE A 210 10.69 -7.07 0.98
C ILE A 210 10.74 -6.06 -0.18
N VAL A 211 10.79 -6.56 -1.41
CA VAL A 211 10.86 -5.75 -2.64
C VAL A 211 9.60 -4.91 -2.80
N GLY A 212 8.42 -5.50 -2.68
CA GLY A 212 7.15 -4.78 -2.78
C GLY A 212 7.04 -3.68 -1.72
N SER A 213 7.49 -3.95 -0.49
CA SER A 213 7.47 -2.95 0.58
C SER A 213 8.39 -1.77 0.28
N LEU A 214 9.58 -2.03 -0.26
CA LEU A 214 10.53 -0.99 -0.70
C LEU A 214 9.99 -0.15 -1.86
N VAL A 215 9.42 -0.81 -2.87
CA VAL A 215 8.84 -0.13 -4.04
C VAL A 215 7.68 0.76 -3.61
N VAL A 216 6.77 0.26 -2.79
CA VAL A 216 5.63 1.03 -2.29
C VAL A 216 6.08 2.21 -1.43
N GLU A 217 7.05 2.02 -0.53
CA GLU A 217 7.60 3.14 0.23
C GLU A 217 8.25 4.18 -0.68
N GLY A 218 9.03 3.75 -1.66
CA GLY A 218 9.65 4.61 -2.66
C GLY A 218 8.63 5.41 -3.46
N THR A 219 7.55 4.76 -3.90
CA THR A 219 6.42 5.38 -4.59
C THR A 219 5.74 6.44 -3.71
N CYS A 220 5.56 6.17 -2.42
CA CYS A 220 4.90 7.08 -1.49
C CYS A 220 5.77 8.28 -1.08
N GLN A 221 7.09 8.09 -0.94
CA GLN A 221 8.01 9.12 -0.44
C GLN A 221 8.77 9.86 -1.55
N GLY A 222 8.84 9.30 -2.76
CA GLY A 222 9.54 9.88 -3.91
C GLY A 222 11.06 10.00 -3.74
N LYS A 223 11.65 9.30 -2.76
CA LYS A 223 13.04 9.49 -2.29
C LYS A 223 13.86 8.20 -2.18
N CYS A 224 13.27 7.04 -2.49
CA CYS A 224 13.95 5.76 -2.31
C CYS A 224 14.65 5.33 -3.60
N ASN A 225 15.98 5.16 -3.56
CA ASN A 225 16.68 4.36 -4.56
C ASN A 225 16.47 2.87 -4.21
N VAL A 226 15.35 2.33 -4.67
CA VAL A 226 14.94 0.93 -4.42
C VAL A 226 16.05 -0.04 -4.82
N VAL A 227 16.74 0.23 -5.93
CA VAL A 227 17.83 -0.60 -6.44
C VAL A 227 18.98 -0.64 -5.43
N GLU A 228 19.41 0.52 -4.92
CA GLU A 228 20.48 0.59 -3.93
C GLU A 228 20.10 -0.14 -2.63
N ALA A 229 18.86 0.03 -2.16
CA ALA A 229 18.36 -0.65 -0.96
C ALA A 229 18.34 -2.18 -1.14
N LEU A 230 17.86 -2.64 -2.30
CA LEU A 230 17.82 -4.06 -2.66
C LEU A 230 19.22 -4.65 -2.80
N VAL A 231 20.15 -3.94 -3.44
CA VAL A 231 21.55 -4.36 -3.55
C VAL A 231 22.14 -4.50 -2.15
N LYS A 232 22.03 -3.50 -1.27
CA LYS A 232 22.55 -3.59 0.10
C LYS A 232 21.98 -4.78 0.87
N LEU A 233 20.67 -5.03 0.74
CA LEU A 233 19.98 -6.05 1.51
C LEU A 233 20.23 -7.47 0.98
N PHE A 234 20.32 -7.66 -0.33
CA PHE A 234 20.46 -8.97 -0.97
C PHE A 234 21.83 -9.22 -1.61
N GLU A 235 22.83 -8.34 -1.44
CA GLU A 235 24.19 -8.52 -1.95
C GLU A 235 24.74 -9.92 -1.65
N GLY A 236 25.06 -10.73 -2.67
CA GLY A 236 25.56 -12.09 -2.48
C GLY A 236 24.50 -13.14 -2.11
N GLN A 237 23.21 -12.79 -2.10
CA GLN A 237 22.11 -13.74 -2.15
C GLN A 237 21.69 -13.89 -3.62
N GLY A 238 21.72 -15.10 -4.16
CA GLY A 238 21.29 -15.39 -5.54
C GLY A 238 19.77 -15.30 -5.73
N SER A 239 19.16 -14.16 -5.35
CA SER A 239 17.73 -13.91 -5.54
C SER A 239 17.46 -13.60 -7.01
N GLU A 240 16.67 -14.43 -7.68
CA GLU A 240 16.27 -14.24 -9.07
C GLU A 240 15.52 -12.91 -9.27
N ILE A 241 14.74 -12.49 -8.27
CA ILE A 241 14.03 -11.21 -8.28
C ILE A 241 15.04 -10.05 -8.23
N LEU A 242 16.10 -10.15 -7.42
CA LEU A 242 17.16 -9.14 -7.42
C LEU A 242 17.88 -9.10 -8.76
N GLN A 243 18.20 -10.27 -9.33
CA GLN A 243 18.83 -10.33 -10.66
C GLN A 243 17.95 -9.71 -11.73
N PHE A 244 16.64 -9.93 -11.67
CA PHE A 244 15.66 -9.28 -12.53
C PHE A 244 15.67 -7.75 -12.34
N TYR A 245 15.59 -7.25 -11.10
CA TYR A 245 15.59 -5.80 -10.83
C TYR A 245 16.91 -5.13 -11.26
N VAL A 246 18.06 -5.71 -10.93
CA VAL A 246 19.37 -5.20 -11.34
C VAL A 246 19.48 -5.20 -12.87
N ALA A 247 19.15 -6.31 -13.53
CA ALA A 247 19.20 -6.40 -14.98
C ALA A 247 18.22 -5.43 -15.67
N ALA A 248 17.03 -5.22 -15.12
CA ALA A 248 16.05 -4.27 -15.63
C ALA A 248 16.60 -2.84 -15.57
N THR A 249 17.27 -2.50 -14.46
CA THR A 249 17.81 -1.16 -14.24
C THR A 249 19.10 -0.88 -15.01
N GLU A 250 19.90 -1.91 -15.29
CA GLU A 250 21.11 -1.83 -16.12
C GLU A 250 20.81 -1.96 -17.63
N GLY A 251 19.54 -2.12 -18.03
CA GLY A 251 19.14 -2.31 -19.42
C GLY A 251 19.60 -3.64 -20.03
N ALA A 252 19.93 -4.63 -19.20
CA ALA A 252 20.46 -5.93 -19.58
C ALA A 252 19.39 -7.01 -19.85
N ILE A 253 18.10 -6.68 -19.68
CA ILE A 253 16.99 -7.57 -20.02
C ILE A 253 16.66 -7.41 -21.50
N ILE A 254 16.89 -8.47 -22.27
CA ILE A 254 16.41 -8.61 -23.65
C ILE A 254 15.19 -9.52 -23.61
N ALA A 255 14.01 -8.95 -23.88
CA ALA A 255 12.79 -9.74 -24.07
C ALA A 255 12.83 -10.36 -25.48
N ASP A 256 13.08 -11.67 -25.55
CA ASP A 256 12.99 -12.41 -26.80
C ASP A 256 11.50 -12.69 -27.10
N ARG A 257 10.94 -11.95 -28.06
CA ARG A 257 9.51 -12.04 -28.41
C ARG A 257 9.14 -13.37 -29.06
N GLU A 258 10.09 -14.15 -29.56
CA GLU A 258 9.80 -15.42 -30.24
C GLU A 258 9.75 -16.62 -29.27
N GLU A 259 10.45 -16.59 -28.14
CA GLU A 259 10.51 -17.73 -27.20
C GLU A 259 9.73 -17.53 -25.88
N GLN A 260 9.12 -16.37 -25.62
CA GLN A 260 8.53 -16.02 -24.31
C GLN A 260 9.48 -16.27 -23.12
N ARG A 261 10.80 -16.13 -23.33
CA ARG A 261 11.83 -16.35 -22.31
C ARG A 261 12.57 -15.06 -22.02
N ILE A 262 12.71 -14.74 -20.73
CA ILE A 262 13.49 -13.61 -20.25
C ILE A 262 14.95 -14.06 -20.14
N ARG A 263 15.85 -13.47 -20.96
CA ARG A 263 17.29 -13.70 -20.86
C ARG A 263 17.96 -12.55 -20.11
N ILE A 264 18.58 -12.86 -18.98
CA ILE A 264 19.40 -11.93 -18.20
C ILE A 264 20.84 -12.00 -18.74
N ARG A 265 21.34 -10.91 -19.32
CA ARG A 265 22.74 -10.82 -19.74
C ARG A 265 23.59 -10.60 -18.48
N ARG A 266 24.54 -11.51 -18.19
CA ARG A 266 25.50 -11.28 -17.11
C ARG A 266 26.41 -10.10 -17.48
N PRO A 267 26.65 -9.13 -16.58
CA PRO A 267 27.63 -8.08 -16.83
C PRO A 267 29.03 -8.71 -16.96
N ARG A 268 29.86 -8.13 -17.83
CA ARG A 268 31.27 -8.51 -18.00
C ARG A 268 32.12 -7.99 -16.84
#